data_AF-A0A7J3T3P3-F1
#
_entry.id   AF-A0A7J3T3P3-F1
#
_cell.length_a   1.000
_cell.length_b   1.000
_cell.length_c   1.000
_cell.angle_alpha   90.00
_cell.angle_beta   90.00
_cell.angle_gamma   90.00
#
_symmetry.space_group_name_H-M   'P 1'
#
loop_
_entity.id
_entity.type
_entity.pdbx_description
1 polymer ?
#
loop_
_entity_poly.entity_id
_entity_poly.type
_entity_poly.pdbx_seq_one_letter_code
_entity_poly.pdbx_strand_id
1 'polypeptide(L)'
;MVADKGKLEIDEDNLREINEFLLRKDNPLVDEVLKIIDKYGSVDEINRKAEEAGRIDNLMNRLEKKKSPFVKDLEWLKRKRDNEAFVSVEEFRRKVLGKKVSSMEFDDSFAVTLEISALNFFPWLIEEARKSIRNSEVMPARFIRVRSMKEQVEDDDILAFAAAMHIIGASYVQTLDTKGTLLGPDGKPINVHLSGPETITGYFGGVGNPNRYPLKWVDEFLHYYTEYGLRQVLNVNSG
;
A
#
# COMPACT_ATOMS: atom_id res chain seq x y z
N MET A 1 10.11 -17.51 33.17
CA MET A 1 11.14 -18.07 32.28
C MET A 1 11.61 -16.96 31.38
N VAL A 2 12.89 -16.58 31.45
CA VAL A 2 13.47 -15.65 30.47
C VAL A 2 13.68 -16.46 29.19
N ALA A 3 13.11 -16.03 28.08
CA ALA A 3 13.32 -16.69 26.80
C ALA A 3 14.82 -16.64 26.46
N ASP A 4 15.43 -17.80 26.27
CA ASP A 4 16.82 -17.93 25.88
C ASP A 4 16.98 -17.50 24.42
N LYS A 5 17.66 -16.36 24.19
CA LYS A 5 17.92 -15.82 22.85
C LYS A 5 18.76 -16.78 21.99
N GLY A 6 19.54 -17.69 22.59
CA GLY A 6 20.31 -18.68 21.86
C GLY A 6 19.43 -19.64 21.04
N LYS A 7 18.16 -19.83 21.42
CA LYS A 7 17.20 -20.63 20.64
C LYS A 7 16.71 -19.96 19.36
N LEU A 8 17.06 -18.68 19.15
CA LEU A 8 16.76 -17.95 17.91
C LEU A 8 17.89 -18.08 16.88
N GLU A 9 19.06 -18.60 17.28
CA GLU A 9 20.16 -18.86 16.36
C GLU A 9 19.74 -19.92 15.33
N ILE A 10 19.88 -19.59 14.05
CA ILE A 10 19.59 -20.52 12.97
C ILE A 10 20.78 -21.46 12.87
N ASP A 11 20.51 -22.75 12.99
CA ASP A 11 21.51 -23.82 12.84
C ASP A 11 22.28 -23.69 11.51
N GLU A 12 23.60 -23.88 11.55
CA GLU A 12 24.48 -23.69 10.38
C GLU A 12 24.16 -24.66 9.23
N ASP A 13 23.70 -25.87 9.53
CA ASP A 13 23.32 -26.84 8.50
C ASP A 13 22.03 -26.39 7.80
N ASN A 14 21.06 -25.85 8.55
CA ASN A 14 19.86 -25.23 7.96
C ASN A 14 20.21 -24.03 7.07
N LEU A 15 21.14 -23.15 7.51
CA LEU A 15 21.61 -22.03 6.68
C LEU A 15 22.30 -22.52 5.40
N ARG A 16 23.07 -23.60 5.50
CA ARG A 16 23.73 -24.22 4.35
C ARG A 16 22.72 -24.76 3.34
N GLU A 17 21.71 -25.49 3.80
CA GLU A 17 20.64 -26.01 2.93
C GLU A 17 19.89 -24.88 2.20
N ILE A 18 19.59 -23.78 2.90
CA ILE A 18 18.96 -22.60 2.29
C ILE A 18 19.86 -22.01 1.20
N ASN A 19 21.14 -21.80 1.50
CA ASN A 19 22.09 -21.23 0.54
C ASN A 19 22.30 -22.16 -0.66
N GLU A 20 22.43 -23.46 -0.45
CA GLU A 20 22.52 -24.45 -1.52
C GLU A 20 21.29 -24.35 -2.42
N PHE A 21 20.08 -24.31 -1.87
CA PHE A 21 18.86 -24.13 -2.65
C PHE A 21 18.87 -22.82 -3.46
N LEU A 22 19.17 -21.68 -2.81
CA LEU A 22 19.14 -20.36 -3.47
C LEU A 22 20.20 -20.20 -4.57
N LEU A 23 21.37 -20.84 -4.41
CA LEU A 23 22.51 -20.73 -5.32
C LEU A 23 22.57 -21.85 -6.38
N ARG A 24 21.60 -22.77 -6.40
CA ARG A 24 21.51 -23.80 -7.43
C ARG A 24 21.45 -23.19 -8.82
N LYS A 25 22.28 -23.70 -9.73
CA LYS A 25 22.32 -23.28 -11.14
C LYS A 25 21.02 -23.54 -11.91
N ASP A 26 20.19 -24.45 -11.40
CA ASP A 26 18.91 -24.88 -11.97
C ASP A 26 17.74 -24.47 -11.08
N ASN A 27 17.77 -23.25 -10.52
CA ASN A 27 16.67 -22.75 -9.68
C ASN A 27 15.75 -21.83 -10.50
N PRO A 28 14.69 -22.38 -11.14
CA PRO A 28 13.81 -21.58 -11.99
C PRO A 28 13.08 -20.48 -11.21
N LEU A 29 12.88 -20.60 -9.90
CA LEU A 29 12.24 -19.53 -9.13
C LEU A 29 13.17 -18.33 -8.96
N VAL A 30 14.41 -18.57 -8.51
CA VAL A 30 15.41 -17.52 -8.31
C VAL A 30 15.79 -16.87 -9.64
N ASP A 31 16.00 -17.68 -10.69
CA ASP A 31 16.33 -17.18 -12.02
C ASP A 31 15.24 -16.26 -12.57
N GLU A 32 13.96 -16.61 -12.40
CA GLU A 32 12.85 -15.77 -12.84
C GLU A 32 12.70 -14.51 -12.00
N VAL A 33 12.93 -14.56 -10.68
CA VAL A 33 12.95 -13.35 -9.84
C VAL A 33 14.05 -12.39 -10.28
N LEU A 34 15.27 -12.90 -10.52
CA LEU A 34 16.39 -12.07 -10.98
C LEU A 34 16.10 -11.45 -12.36
N LYS A 35 15.55 -12.22 -13.31
CA LYS A 35 15.10 -11.69 -14.61
C LYS A 35 14.07 -10.57 -14.47
N ILE A 36 13.13 -10.71 -13.54
CA ILE A 36 12.13 -9.66 -13.26
C ILE A 36 12.82 -8.42 -12.68
N ILE A 37 13.75 -8.55 -11.74
CA ILE A 37 14.50 -7.41 -11.19
C ILE A 37 15.31 -6.72 -12.30
N ASP A 38 16.06 -7.47 -13.10
CA ASP A 38 16.89 -6.97 -14.20
C ASP A 38 16.10 -6.17 -15.23
N LYS A 39 14.83 -6.54 -15.47
CA LYS A 39 13.90 -5.77 -16.34
C LYS A 39 13.71 -4.32 -15.86
N TYR A 40 13.78 -4.04 -14.56
CA TYR A 40 13.60 -2.71 -13.99
C TYR A 40 14.92 -1.94 -13.75
N GLY A 41 16.04 -2.67 -13.75
CA GLY A 41 17.40 -2.15 -13.54
C GLY A 41 18.05 -2.73 -12.27
N SER A 42 19.16 -2.15 -11.87
CA SER A 42 19.79 -2.47 -10.59
C SER A 42 18.91 -2.06 -9.40
N VAL A 43 19.15 -2.64 -8.22
CA VAL A 43 18.41 -2.30 -6.99
C VAL A 43 18.49 -0.80 -6.67
N ASP A 44 19.65 -0.17 -6.85
CA ASP A 44 19.83 1.27 -6.63
C ASP A 44 19.03 2.10 -7.64
N GLU A 45 18.98 1.70 -8.90
CA GLU A 45 18.17 2.36 -9.92
C GLU A 45 16.67 2.22 -9.65
N ILE A 46 16.23 1.03 -9.22
CA ILE A 46 14.84 0.76 -8.84
C ILE A 46 14.42 1.70 -7.70
N ASN A 47 15.22 1.77 -6.64
CA ASN A 47 14.92 2.60 -5.48
C ASN A 47 14.97 4.10 -5.84
N ARG A 48 15.94 4.53 -6.64
CA ARG A 48 16.04 5.92 -7.11
C ARG A 48 14.82 6.31 -7.95
N LYS A 49 14.42 5.48 -8.92
CA LYS A 49 13.22 5.71 -9.74
C LYS A 49 11.97 5.83 -8.87
N ALA A 50 11.79 4.91 -7.92
CA ALA A 50 10.64 4.92 -7.02
C ALA A 50 10.61 6.16 -6.12
N GLU A 51 11.75 6.57 -5.58
CA GLU A 51 11.84 7.79 -4.78
C GLU A 51 11.50 9.02 -5.62
N GLU A 52 12.08 9.16 -6.81
CA GLU A 52 11.79 10.26 -7.74
C GLU A 52 10.31 10.28 -8.14
N ALA A 53 9.74 9.13 -8.49
CA ALA A 53 8.34 9.02 -8.90
C ALA A 53 7.36 9.38 -7.77
N GLY A 54 7.71 9.08 -6.52
CA GLY A 54 6.89 9.36 -5.34
C GLY A 54 7.04 10.77 -4.77
N ARG A 55 8.00 11.60 -5.23
CA ARG A 55 8.16 12.97 -4.72
C ARG A 55 6.92 13.81 -5.08
N ILE A 56 6.36 14.49 -4.07
CA ILE A 56 5.16 15.33 -4.24
C ILE A 56 5.28 16.33 -5.40
N ASP A 57 6.45 16.97 -5.56
CA ASP A 57 6.67 17.93 -6.65
C ASP A 57 6.59 17.25 -8.02
N ASN A 58 7.11 16.02 -8.15
CA ASN A 58 7.05 15.26 -9.39
C ASN A 58 5.62 14.76 -9.67
N LEU A 59 4.89 14.32 -8.64
CA LEU A 59 3.48 13.93 -8.76
C LEU A 59 2.61 15.11 -9.24
N MET A 60 2.76 16.29 -8.60
CA MET A 60 2.05 17.52 -8.98
C MET A 60 2.42 17.97 -10.40
N ASN A 61 3.71 17.99 -10.74
CA ASN A 61 4.17 18.34 -12.09
C ASN A 61 3.58 17.42 -13.17
N ARG A 62 3.46 16.12 -12.90
CA ARG A 62 2.85 15.16 -13.84
C ARG A 62 1.36 15.44 -14.03
N LEU A 63 0.63 15.67 -12.94
CA LEU A 63 -0.80 16.01 -12.97
C LEU A 63 -1.07 17.30 -13.74
N GLU A 64 -0.25 18.33 -13.52
CA GLU A 64 -0.34 19.61 -14.23
C GLU A 64 -0.08 19.44 -15.74
N LYS A 65 0.96 18.70 -16.13
CA LYS A 65 1.26 18.39 -17.54
C LYS A 65 0.12 17.62 -18.22
N LYS A 66 -0.52 16.71 -17.48
CA LYS A 66 -1.71 15.95 -17.92
C LYS A 66 -2.98 16.79 -17.94
N LYS A 67 -2.95 18.02 -17.41
CA LYS A 67 -4.13 18.89 -17.20
C LYS A 67 -5.21 18.17 -16.39
N SER A 68 -4.78 17.36 -15.41
CA SER A 68 -5.69 16.60 -14.57
C SER A 68 -6.64 17.56 -13.82
N PRO A 69 -7.94 17.26 -13.75
CA PRO A 69 -8.89 18.09 -13.01
C PRO A 69 -8.58 18.15 -11.50
N PHE A 70 -7.82 17.18 -10.99
CA PHE A 70 -7.52 17.01 -9.57
C PHE A 70 -6.51 18.01 -9.01
N VAL A 71 -5.76 18.73 -9.86
CA VAL A 71 -4.78 19.74 -9.41
C VAL A 71 -5.42 20.78 -8.49
N LYS A 72 -6.61 21.27 -8.86
CA LYS A 72 -7.33 22.29 -8.07
C LYS A 72 -7.71 21.80 -6.68
N ASP A 73 -8.12 20.55 -6.57
CA ASP A 73 -8.51 19.93 -5.30
C ASP A 73 -7.28 19.67 -4.41
N LEU A 74 -6.16 19.26 -5.00
CA LEU A 74 -4.89 19.09 -4.27
C LEU A 74 -4.35 20.42 -3.74
N GLU A 75 -4.37 21.47 -4.54
CA GLU A 75 -4.01 22.81 -4.09
C GLU A 75 -4.94 23.31 -2.98
N TRP A 76 -6.26 23.04 -3.10
CA TRP A 76 -7.21 23.34 -2.05
C TRP A 76 -6.88 22.59 -0.75
N LEU A 77 -6.59 21.29 -0.84
CA LEU A 77 -6.25 20.45 0.31
C LEU A 77 -4.97 20.94 0.99
N LYS A 78 -3.94 21.27 0.21
CA LYS A 78 -2.68 21.87 0.68
C LYS A 78 -2.94 23.18 1.43
N ARG A 79 -3.72 24.10 0.85
CA ARG A 79 -4.08 25.37 1.53
C ARG A 79 -4.86 25.14 2.83
N LYS A 80 -5.76 24.15 2.87
CA LYS A 80 -6.51 23.83 4.11
C LYS A 80 -5.59 23.30 5.20
N ARG A 81 -4.64 22.45 4.86
CA ARG A 81 -3.61 22.00 5.80
C ARG A 81 -2.74 23.16 6.28
N ASP A 82 -2.21 23.97 5.36
CA ASP A 82 -1.26 25.05 5.68
C ASP A 82 -1.90 26.15 6.54
N ASN A 83 -3.23 26.33 6.44
CA ASN A 83 -4.01 27.25 7.26
C ASN A 83 -4.58 26.59 8.54
N GLU A 84 -4.10 25.40 8.91
CA GLU A 84 -4.53 24.66 10.11
C GLU A 84 -6.06 24.48 10.20
N ALA A 85 -6.73 24.25 9.06
CA ALA A 85 -8.19 24.16 9.00
C ALA A 85 -8.77 22.84 9.57
N PHE A 86 -7.92 21.83 9.80
CA PHE A 86 -8.30 20.54 10.36
C PHE A 86 -8.19 20.58 11.88
N VAL A 87 -9.15 19.96 12.58
CA VAL A 87 -9.13 19.90 14.04
C VAL A 87 -7.94 19.07 14.53
N SER A 88 -7.25 19.53 15.57
CA SER A 88 -6.24 18.72 16.24
C SER A 88 -6.87 17.60 17.07
N VAL A 89 -6.12 16.53 17.38
CA VAL A 89 -6.61 15.45 18.27
C VAL A 89 -6.96 16.01 19.66
N GLU A 90 -6.19 16.97 20.16
CA GLU A 90 -6.45 17.64 21.44
C GLU A 90 -7.79 18.39 21.43
N GLU A 91 -8.03 19.22 20.42
CA GLU A 91 -9.28 19.96 20.28
C GLU A 91 -10.46 19.03 20.04
N PHE A 92 -10.28 17.96 19.27
CA PHE A 92 -11.31 16.94 19.06
C PHE A 92 -11.68 16.25 20.38
N ARG A 93 -10.68 15.83 21.19
CA ARG A 93 -10.89 15.27 22.53
C ARG A 93 -11.66 16.26 23.41
N ARG A 94 -11.29 17.55 23.41
CA ARG A 94 -11.98 18.61 24.16
C ARG A 94 -13.42 18.81 23.69
N LYS A 95 -13.67 18.76 22.38
CA LYS A 95 -15.02 18.87 21.80
C LYS A 95 -15.92 17.71 22.24
N VAL A 96 -15.41 16.48 22.26
CA VAL A 96 -16.18 15.28 22.59
C VAL A 96 -16.36 15.11 24.11
N LEU A 97 -15.30 15.30 24.89
CA LEU A 97 -15.26 15.00 26.33
C LEU A 97 -15.51 16.23 27.22
N GLY A 98 -15.50 17.44 26.63
CA GLY A 98 -15.66 18.69 27.36
C GLY A 98 -14.62 18.86 28.46
N LYS A 99 -15.05 19.29 29.64
CA LYS A 99 -14.18 19.54 30.81
C LYS A 99 -13.51 18.28 31.36
N LYS A 100 -13.99 17.08 31.02
CA LYS A 100 -13.39 15.83 31.53
C LYS A 100 -11.99 15.59 30.97
N VAL A 101 -11.67 16.18 29.81
CA VAL A 101 -10.37 15.99 29.14
C VAL A 101 -9.18 16.35 30.03
N SER A 102 -9.29 17.38 30.87
CA SER A 102 -8.19 17.82 31.76
C SER A 102 -7.97 16.92 32.98
N SER A 103 -8.90 16.00 33.26
CA SER A 103 -8.81 15.03 34.35
C SER A 103 -8.52 13.60 33.86
N MET A 104 -8.34 13.43 32.55
CA MET A 104 -8.11 12.13 31.93
C MET A 104 -6.68 12.05 31.41
N GLU A 105 -6.04 10.91 31.65
CA GLU A 105 -4.79 10.54 30.98
C GLU A 105 -5.14 9.67 29.77
N PHE A 106 -4.48 9.95 28.64
CA PHE A 106 -4.62 9.15 27.42
C PHE A 106 -3.36 8.34 27.26
N ASP A 107 -3.48 7.02 27.35
CA ASP A 107 -2.37 6.11 27.10
C ASP A 107 -2.20 5.92 25.59
N ASP A 108 -1.28 6.68 25.00
CA ASP A 108 -0.99 6.60 23.57
C ASP A 108 -0.28 5.28 23.17
N SER A 109 0.08 4.40 24.11
CA SER A 109 0.57 3.04 23.78
C SER A 109 -0.49 2.14 23.15
N PHE A 110 -1.78 2.46 23.34
CA PHE A 110 -2.92 1.81 22.71
C PHE A 110 -3.59 2.69 21.64
N ALA A 111 -2.86 3.69 21.11
CA ALA A 111 -3.40 4.56 20.08
C ALA A 111 -3.87 3.75 18.87
N VAL A 112 -5.15 3.89 18.54
CA VAL A 112 -5.74 3.28 17.34
C VAL A 112 -5.60 4.23 16.15
N THR A 113 -5.30 3.67 14.98
CA THR A 113 -5.27 4.43 13.74
C THR A 113 -6.66 4.44 13.11
N LEU A 114 -7.22 5.63 12.87
CA LEU A 114 -8.42 5.76 12.07
C LEU A 114 -8.07 5.48 10.60
N GLU A 115 -8.68 4.44 10.04
CA GLU A 115 -8.46 3.97 8.68
C GLU A 115 -9.75 4.05 7.85
N ILE A 116 -9.63 4.44 6.57
CA ILE A 116 -10.66 4.13 5.56
C ILE A 116 -10.23 2.90 4.76
N SER A 117 -10.91 1.78 4.98
CA SER A 117 -10.53 0.49 4.39
C SER A 117 -10.97 0.30 2.92
N ALA A 118 -11.67 1.27 2.32
CA ALA A 118 -12.07 1.21 0.91
C ALA A 118 -12.28 2.61 0.30
N LEU A 119 -11.19 3.34 0.04
CA LEU A 119 -11.25 4.60 -0.69
C LEU A 119 -10.84 4.41 -2.16
N ASN A 120 -11.84 4.29 -3.02
CA ASN A 120 -11.61 3.89 -4.41
C ASN A 120 -11.41 5.07 -5.38
N PHE A 121 -11.86 6.26 -5.01
CA PHE A 121 -11.80 7.44 -5.87
C PHE A 121 -11.26 8.65 -5.10
N PHE A 122 -10.28 9.35 -5.67
CA PHE A 122 -9.68 10.55 -5.10
C PHE A 122 -10.71 11.62 -4.69
N PRO A 123 -11.78 11.91 -5.48
CA PRO A 123 -12.80 12.87 -5.05
C PRO A 123 -13.46 12.55 -3.70
N TRP A 124 -13.53 11.28 -3.31
CA TRP A 124 -14.09 10.90 -2.01
C TRP A 124 -13.20 11.33 -0.84
N LEU A 125 -11.87 11.38 -1.04
CA LEU A 125 -10.94 11.92 -0.06
C LEU A 125 -11.20 13.42 0.17
N ILE A 126 -11.49 14.16 -0.90
CA ILE A 126 -11.79 15.60 -0.82
C ILE A 126 -13.11 15.84 -0.09
N GLU A 127 -14.13 15.02 -0.35
CA GLU A 127 -15.40 15.10 0.39
C GLU A 127 -15.24 14.74 1.87
N GLU A 128 -14.42 13.74 2.20
CA GLU A 128 -14.08 13.43 3.60
C GLU A 128 -13.32 14.59 4.25
N ALA A 129 -12.35 15.21 3.56
CA ALA A 129 -11.65 16.38 4.06
C ALA A 129 -12.59 17.56 4.33
N ARG A 130 -13.53 17.83 3.42
CA ARG A 130 -14.56 18.86 3.59
C ARG A 130 -15.47 18.56 4.77
N LYS A 131 -15.92 17.31 4.91
CA LYS A 131 -16.74 16.84 6.03
C LYS A 131 -15.99 17.00 7.35
N SER A 132 -14.73 16.55 7.41
CA SER A 132 -13.88 16.64 8.60
C SER A 132 -13.67 18.09 9.06
N ILE A 133 -13.41 19.01 8.14
CA ILE A 133 -13.31 20.45 8.47
C ILE A 133 -14.66 20.99 8.97
N ARG A 134 -15.74 20.77 8.23
CA ARG A 134 -17.08 21.30 8.55
C ARG A 134 -17.59 20.81 9.89
N ASN A 135 -17.36 19.54 10.20
CA ASN A 135 -17.85 18.92 11.41
C ASN A 135 -16.82 18.94 12.54
N SER A 136 -15.60 19.43 12.33
CA SER A 136 -14.47 19.25 13.25
C SER A 136 -14.31 17.77 13.68
N GLU A 137 -14.18 16.89 12.68
CA GLU A 137 -13.83 15.47 12.84
C GLU A 137 -12.34 15.28 12.51
N VAL A 138 -11.72 14.28 13.12
CA VAL A 138 -10.31 13.94 12.86
C VAL A 138 -10.21 13.26 11.50
N MET A 139 -9.28 13.70 10.66
CA MET A 139 -8.98 13.05 9.39
C MET A 139 -8.36 11.66 9.60
N PRO A 140 -8.77 10.65 8.83
CA PRO A 140 -8.09 9.35 8.82
C PRO A 140 -6.62 9.48 8.42
N ALA A 141 -5.76 8.66 9.03
CA ALA A 141 -4.31 8.65 8.80
C ALA A 141 -3.84 7.41 8.02
N ARG A 142 -4.76 6.50 7.69
CA ARG A 142 -4.48 5.31 6.88
C ARG A 142 -5.61 5.05 5.89
N PHE A 143 -5.24 4.64 4.68
CA PHE A 143 -6.19 4.39 3.60
C PHE A 143 -5.85 3.09 2.87
N ILE A 144 -6.88 2.30 2.58
CA ILE A 144 -6.78 1.12 1.72
C ILE A 144 -7.54 1.41 0.43
N ARG A 145 -6.88 1.13 -0.70
CA ARG A 145 -7.49 1.20 -2.04
C ARG A 145 -7.63 -0.20 -2.61
N VAL A 146 -8.87 -0.55 -2.97
CA VAL A 146 -9.19 -1.88 -3.53
C VAL A 146 -9.57 -1.84 -5.01
N ARG A 147 -9.69 -0.63 -5.59
CA ARG A 147 -9.86 -0.41 -7.03
C ARG A 147 -8.60 -0.79 -7.81
N SER A 148 -8.77 -1.33 -9.02
CA SER A 148 -7.67 -1.65 -9.93
C SER A 148 -6.75 -0.45 -10.11
N MET A 149 -5.44 -0.65 -9.98
CA MET A 149 -4.46 0.41 -10.21
C MET A 149 -4.40 0.80 -11.69
N LYS A 150 -4.63 -0.13 -12.62
CA LYS A 150 -4.77 0.20 -14.06
C LYS A 150 -5.85 1.23 -14.32
N GLU A 151 -7.04 1.04 -13.75
CA GLU A 151 -8.14 2.00 -13.89
C GLU A 151 -7.78 3.36 -13.28
N GLN A 152 -7.07 3.37 -12.15
CA GLN A 152 -6.61 4.61 -11.51
C GLN A 152 -5.51 5.34 -12.29
N VAL A 153 -4.75 4.62 -13.14
CA VAL A 153 -3.78 5.22 -14.06
C VAL A 153 -4.48 5.95 -15.19
N GLU A 154 -5.59 5.39 -15.70
CA GLU A 154 -6.35 5.94 -16.83
C GLU A 154 -6.99 7.30 -16.51
N ASP A 155 -7.42 7.50 -15.26
CA ASP A 155 -8.08 8.73 -14.81
C ASP A 155 -7.19 9.64 -13.94
N ASP A 156 -5.87 9.41 -13.93
CA ASP A 156 -4.86 10.13 -13.14
C ASP A 156 -5.03 10.05 -11.62
N ASP A 157 -5.99 9.27 -11.13
CA ASP A 157 -6.34 9.15 -9.72
C ASP A 157 -5.16 8.62 -8.89
N ILE A 158 -4.39 7.67 -9.43
CA ILE A 158 -3.22 7.10 -8.73
C ILE A 158 -2.21 8.18 -8.32
N LEU A 159 -1.98 9.18 -9.18
CA LEU A 159 -1.06 10.29 -8.92
C LEU A 159 -1.68 11.28 -7.94
N ALA A 160 -2.96 11.63 -8.14
CA ALA A 160 -3.65 12.59 -7.29
C ALA A 160 -3.77 12.08 -5.86
N PHE A 161 -4.12 10.81 -5.70
CA PHE A 161 -4.21 10.19 -4.39
C PHE A 161 -2.86 10.13 -3.69
N ALA A 162 -1.79 9.69 -4.37
CA ALA A 162 -0.45 9.67 -3.79
C ALA A 162 -0.01 11.08 -3.33
N ALA A 163 -0.24 12.11 -4.15
CA ALA A 163 0.04 13.50 -3.77
C ALA A 163 -0.76 13.95 -2.54
N ALA A 164 -2.04 13.56 -2.46
CA ALA A 164 -2.89 13.89 -1.32
C ALA A 164 -2.41 13.25 -0.02
N MET A 165 -1.95 11.99 -0.06
CA MET A 165 -1.36 11.30 1.09
C MET A 165 -0.12 12.02 1.60
N HIS A 166 0.75 12.51 0.70
CA HIS A 166 1.87 13.38 1.06
C HIS A 166 1.42 14.70 1.68
N ILE A 167 0.36 15.32 1.16
CA ILE A 167 -0.17 16.58 1.70
C ILE A 167 -0.63 16.37 3.14
N ILE A 168 -1.48 15.38 3.41
CA ILE A 168 -2.09 15.18 4.74
C ILE A 168 -1.22 14.36 5.71
N GLY A 169 -0.10 13.81 5.24
CA GLY A 169 0.79 12.99 6.07
C GLY A 169 0.22 11.61 6.41
N ALA A 170 -0.58 11.03 5.53
CA ALA A 170 -1.24 9.74 5.75
C ALA A 170 -0.51 8.58 5.04
N SER A 171 -0.68 7.38 5.59
CA SER A 171 -0.21 6.13 4.97
C SER A 171 -1.29 5.52 4.08
N TYR A 172 -0.87 4.76 3.09
CA TYR A 172 -1.81 4.05 2.23
C TYR A 172 -1.23 2.77 1.66
N VAL A 173 -2.14 1.87 1.29
CA VAL A 173 -1.84 0.62 0.59
C VAL A 173 -2.79 0.49 -0.60
N GLN A 174 -2.29 -0.06 -1.70
CA GLN A 174 -3.09 -0.31 -2.89
C GLN A 174 -3.13 -1.79 -3.24
N THR A 175 -4.27 -2.26 -3.74
CA THR A 175 -4.40 -3.65 -4.10
C THR A 175 -3.87 -3.89 -5.51
N LEU A 176 -3.02 -4.91 -5.70
CA LEU A 176 -2.55 -5.35 -7.00
C LEU A 176 -3.74 -5.72 -7.90
N ASP A 177 -3.64 -5.44 -9.20
CA ASP A 177 -4.58 -5.85 -10.23
C ASP A 177 -4.64 -7.39 -10.33
N THR A 178 -3.53 -8.08 -10.05
CA THR A 178 -3.43 -9.54 -10.03
C THR A 178 -3.87 -10.18 -8.70
N LYS A 179 -4.81 -9.55 -7.97
CA LYS A 179 -5.42 -10.04 -6.71
C LYS A 179 -6.33 -11.28 -6.81
N GLY A 180 -6.30 -11.97 -7.96
CA GLY A 180 -7.06 -13.21 -8.13
C GLY A 180 -8.55 -13.07 -8.34
N THR A 181 -8.95 -12.03 -9.06
CA THR A 181 -10.23 -11.96 -9.80
C THR A 181 -10.00 -12.04 -11.31
N LEU A 182 -8.75 -12.27 -11.74
CA LEU A 182 -8.38 -12.36 -13.14
C LEU A 182 -8.95 -13.62 -13.78
N LEU A 183 -9.27 -13.52 -15.07
CA LEU A 183 -9.67 -14.69 -15.85
C LEU A 183 -8.47 -15.61 -16.07
N GLY A 184 -8.71 -16.91 -15.94
CA GLY A 184 -7.76 -17.95 -16.28
C GLY A 184 -7.68 -18.20 -17.78
N PRO A 185 -6.81 -19.12 -18.20
CA PRO A 185 -6.69 -19.52 -19.60
C PRO A 185 -8.02 -19.99 -20.23
N ASP A 186 -8.97 -20.43 -19.40
CA ASP A 186 -10.31 -20.86 -19.78
C ASP A 186 -11.36 -19.72 -19.76
N GLY A 187 -10.93 -18.48 -19.55
CA GLY A 187 -11.80 -17.31 -19.47
C GLY A 187 -12.67 -17.25 -18.21
N LYS A 188 -12.46 -18.14 -17.24
CA LYS A 188 -13.20 -18.13 -15.96
C LYS A 188 -12.41 -17.39 -14.88
N PRO A 189 -13.06 -16.72 -13.90
CA PRO A 189 -12.34 -16.13 -12.79
C PRO A 189 -11.49 -17.19 -12.07
N ILE A 190 -10.17 -16.96 -12.01
CA ILE A 190 -9.29 -17.73 -11.13
C ILE A 190 -9.56 -17.21 -9.73
N ASN A 191 -10.19 -18.02 -8.89
CA ASN A 191 -10.20 -17.75 -7.48
C ASN A 191 -8.83 -18.15 -6.90
N VAL A 192 -7.97 -17.17 -6.64
CA VAL A 192 -6.68 -17.41 -5.97
C VAL A 192 -6.86 -17.96 -4.55
N HIS A 193 -8.06 -17.91 -3.99
CA HIS A 193 -8.41 -18.48 -2.70
C HIS A 193 -8.97 -19.90 -2.78
N LEU A 194 -9.34 -20.40 -3.96
CA LEU A 194 -9.93 -21.72 -4.17
C LEU A 194 -9.43 -22.32 -5.49
N SER A 195 -8.27 -22.98 -5.45
CA SER A 195 -7.74 -23.78 -6.56
C SER A 195 -7.71 -25.28 -6.21
N GLY A 196 -7.43 -26.11 -7.22
CA GLY A 196 -7.52 -27.59 -7.18
C GLY A 196 -6.63 -28.31 -6.15
N PRO A 197 -6.64 -29.65 -6.15
CA PRO A 197 -6.02 -30.50 -5.12
C PRO A 197 -4.53 -30.22 -4.88
N GLU A 198 -3.81 -29.70 -5.87
CA GLU A 198 -2.38 -29.36 -5.78
C GLU A 198 -2.10 -28.16 -4.87
N THR A 199 -3.12 -27.33 -4.60
CA THR A 199 -3.03 -26.14 -3.75
C THR A 199 -3.59 -26.34 -2.33
N ILE A 200 -4.20 -27.52 -2.06
CA ILE A 200 -4.72 -27.90 -0.73
C ILE A 200 -3.62 -27.92 0.34
N THR A 201 -2.37 -28.21 -0.02
CA THR A 201 -1.26 -28.21 0.95
C THR A 201 -0.84 -26.79 1.35
N GLY A 202 -0.98 -25.80 0.46
CA GLY A 202 -0.78 -24.38 0.77
C GLY A 202 -1.96 -23.74 1.51
N TYR A 203 -3.16 -24.33 1.38
CA TYR A 203 -4.41 -23.88 2.00
C TYR A 203 -4.37 -23.87 3.54
N PHE A 204 -3.65 -24.82 4.15
CA PHE A 204 -3.53 -24.90 5.61
C PHE A 204 -2.61 -23.82 6.23
N GLY A 205 -1.87 -23.06 5.41
CA GLY A 205 -1.01 -21.94 5.82
C GLY A 205 -1.51 -20.54 5.41
N GLY A 206 -2.62 -20.46 4.66
CA GLY A 206 -3.13 -19.22 4.08
C GLY A 206 -3.71 -19.44 2.68
N VAL A 207 -4.05 -18.34 1.99
CA VAL A 207 -4.56 -18.33 0.61
C VAL A 207 -3.59 -19.07 -0.32
N GLY A 208 -3.87 -20.33 -0.66
CA GLY A 208 -2.98 -21.20 -1.45
C GLY A 208 -2.89 -20.75 -2.91
N ASN A 209 -1.67 -20.42 -3.38
CA ASN A 209 -1.43 -19.81 -4.69
C ASN A 209 -0.47 -20.63 -5.55
N PRO A 210 -0.68 -20.77 -6.87
CA PRO A 210 0.32 -21.33 -7.77
C PRO A 210 1.60 -20.48 -7.79
N ASN A 211 2.80 -21.10 -7.84
CA ASN A 211 4.11 -20.42 -7.81
C ASN A 211 4.30 -19.29 -8.85
N ARG A 212 3.52 -19.28 -9.93
CA ARG A 212 3.52 -18.21 -10.95
C ARG A 212 2.93 -16.89 -10.47
N TYR A 213 2.04 -16.90 -9.46
CA TYR A 213 1.38 -15.68 -8.96
C TYR A 213 2.32 -14.78 -8.17
N PRO A 214 3.14 -15.30 -7.24
CA PRO A 214 4.21 -14.51 -6.61
C PRO A 214 5.09 -13.78 -7.62
N LEU A 215 5.51 -14.44 -8.71
CA LEU A 215 6.32 -13.80 -9.76
C LEU A 215 5.56 -12.66 -10.47
N LYS A 216 4.27 -12.85 -10.78
CA LYS A 216 3.41 -11.80 -11.34
C LYS A 216 3.26 -10.62 -10.38
N TRP A 217 3.12 -10.89 -9.09
CA TRP A 217 3.01 -9.85 -8.07
C TRP A 217 4.28 -9.02 -7.95
N VAL A 218 5.46 -9.67 -8.00
CA VAL A 218 6.74 -8.97 -7.99
C VAL A 218 6.89 -8.09 -9.22
N ASP A 219 6.60 -8.61 -10.42
CA ASP A 219 6.68 -7.82 -11.65
C ASP A 219 5.72 -6.63 -11.62
N GLU A 220 4.46 -6.87 -11.24
CA GLU A 220 3.45 -5.81 -11.15
C GLU A 220 3.80 -4.78 -10.06
N PHE A 221 4.25 -5.23 -8.89
CA PHE A 221 4.66 -4.33 -7.82
C PHE A 221 5.85 -3.46 -8.25
N LEU A 222 6.88 -4.04 -8.87
CA LEU A 222 8.04 -3.27 -9.33
C LEU A 222 7.64 -2.24 -10.39
N HIS A 223 6.67 -2.53 -11.26
CA HIS A 223 6.11 -1.53 -12.15
C HIS A 223 5.52 -0.34 -11.39
N TYR A 224 4.61 -0.58 -10.44
CA TYR A 224 3.97 0.51 -9.70
C TYR A 224 4.91 1.23 -8.72
N TYR A 225 5.85 0.49 -8.13
CA TYR A 225 6.87 1.03 -7.25
C TYR A 225 7.77 2.00 -8.00
N THR A 226 8.28 1.60 -9.17
CA THR A 226 9.21 2.42 -9.95
C THR A 226 8.53 3.58 -10.69
N GLU A 227 7.33 3.37 -11.26
CA GLU A 227 6.65 4.37 -12.09
C GLU A 227 5.82 5.38 -11.27
N TYR A 228 5.30 4.97 -10.11
CA TYR A 228 4.38 5.79 -9.29
C TYR A 228 4.84 5.98 -7.84
N GLY A 229 5.98 5.41 -7.45
CA GLY A 229 6.51 5.51 -6.09
C GLY A 229 5.71 4.76 -5.03
N LEU A 230 4.85 3.82 -5.44
CA LEU A 230 3.94 3.09 -4.54
C LEU A 230 4.69 2.09 -3.66
N ARG A 231 4.65 2.25 -2.34
CA ARG A 231 5.46 1.44 -1.41
C ARG A 231 4.76 0.24 -0.78
N GLN A 232 3.44 0.28 -0.63
CA GLN A 232 2.69 -0.76 0.06
C GLN A 232 1.61 -1.31 -0.86
N VAL A 233 1.57 -2.63 -1.00
CA VAL A 233 0.54 -3.32 -1.78
C VAL A 233 -0.16 -4.43 -1.03
N LEU A 234 -1.43 -4.66 -1.36
CA LEU A 234 -2.16 -5.88 -1.01
C LEU A 234 -2.14 -6.81 -2.23
N ASN A 235 -1.60 -8.01 -2.05
CA ASN A 235 -1.56 -9.06 -3.07
C ASN A 235 -2.77 -9.99 -3.01
N VAL A 236 -3.51 -9.96 -1.90
CA VAL A 236 -4.77 -10.68 -1.71
C VAL A 236 -5.83 -9.71 -1.21
N ASN A 237 -7.06 -9.86 -1.69
CA ASN A 237 -8.21 -9.17 -1.13
C ASN A 237 -9.07 -10.20 -0.38
N SER A 238 -9.04 -10.19 0.94
CA SER A 238 -9.83 -11.09 1.78
C SER A 238 -11.31 -10.67 1.91
N GLY A 239 -11.73 -9.61 1.21
CA GLY A 239 -13.10 -9.06 1.20
C GLY A 239 -13.77 -9.16 -0.17
#